data_AF-F3MCB9-F1
#
_entry.id   AF-F3MCB9-F1
#
_cell.length_a   1.000
_cell.length_b   1.000
_cell.length_c   1.000
_cell.angle_alpha   90.00
_cell.angle_beta   90.00
_cell.angle_gamma   90.00
#
_symmetry.space_group_name_H-M   'P 1'
#
loop_
_entity.id
_entity.type
_entity.pdbx_description
1 polymer ?
#
loop_
_entity_poly.entity_id
_entity_poly.type
_entity_poly.pdbx_seq_one_letter_code
_entity_poly.pdbx_strand_id
1 'polypeptide(L)' 'MKVIITQAEAMQKNIWDDIMLMFGRTDEDEVWETEQFILTEEQARQLGLLK' A
#
# COMPACT_ATOMS: atom_id res chain seq x y z
N MET A 1 4.47 -15.27 2.44
CA MET A 1 5.28 -14.37 1.59
C MET A 1 5.09 -12.92 2.06
N LYS A 2 5.97 -11.98 1.69
CA LYS A 2 5.76 -10.53 1.92
C LYS A 2 5.76 -9.81 0.58
N VAL A 3 4.86 -8.85 0.39
CA VAL A 3 4.78 -8.00 -0.80
C VAL A 3 5.21 -6.61 -0.40
N ILE A 4 6.08 -6.00 -1.18
CA ILE A 4 6.56 -4.63 -0.96
C ILE A 4 6.01 -3.78 -2.09
N ILE A 5 5.44 -2.63 -1.76
CA ILE A 5 4.93 -1.67 -2.72
C ILE A 5 5.30 -0.26 -2.28
N THR A 6 5.68 0.59 -3.24
CA THR A 6 5.92 2.01 -3.01
C THR A 6 4.62 2.81 -3.03
N GLN A 7 4.61 4.00 -2.43
CA GLN A 7 3.49 4.93 -2.56
C GLN A 7 3.15 5.20 -4.03
N ALA A 8 4.18 5.43 -4.86
CA ALA A 8 3.97 5.70 -6.29
C ALA A 8 3.29 4.52 -7.01
N GLU A 9 3.68 3.28 -6.71
CA GLU A 9 3.05 2.08 -7.28
C GLU A 9 1.62 1.89 -6.79
N ALA A 10 1.35 2.18 -5.51
CA ALA A 10 0.01 2.08 -4.94
C ALA A 10 -0.95 3.10 -5.55
N MET A 11 -0.47 4.33 -5.78
CA MET A 11 -1.19 5.37 -6.51
C MET A 11 -1.48 4.94 -7.95
N GLN A 12 -0.49 4.42 -8.67
CA GLN A 12 -0.66 3.92 -10.05
C GLN A 12 -1.67 2.78 -10.16
N LYS A 13 -1.78 1.96 -9.11
CA LYS A 13 -2.70 0.81 -9.04
C LYS A 13 -4.07 1.16 -8.45
N ASN A 14 -4.31 2.42 -8.08
CA ASN A 14 -5.54 2.88 -7.40
C ASN A 14 -5.86 2.08 -6.12
N ILE A 15 -4.84 1.72 -5.34
CA ILE A 15 -4.97 1.03 -4.05
C ILE A 15 -4.38 1.84 -2.89
N TRP A 16 -4.04 3.11 -3.14
CA TRP A 16 -3.38 3.95 -2.14
C TRP A 16 -4.27 4.23 -0.94
N ASP A 17 -5.54 4.55 -1.17
CA ASP A 17 -6.50 4.82 -0.10
C ASP A 17 -6.67 3.60 0.83
N ASP A 18 -6.69 2.39 0.26
CA ASP A 18 -6.73 1.15 1.05
C ASP A 18 -5.44 0.94 1.84
N ILE A 19 -4.27 1.27 1.29
CA ILE A 19 -3.00 1.21 2.02
C ILE A 19 -2.99 2.22 3.17
N MET A 20 -3.43 3.45 2.96
CA MET A 20 -3.53 4.45 4.03
C MET A 20 -4.44 3.95 5.16
N LEU A 21 -5.61 3.41 4.82
CA LEU A 21 -6.53 2.83 5.79
C LEU A 21 -5.91 1.63 6.56
N MET A 22 -5.22 0.73 5.87
CA MET A 22 -4.58 -0.45 6.48
C MET A 22 -3.46 -0.08 7.46
N PHE A 23 -2.71 0.99 7.16
CA PHE A 23 -1.63 1.46 8.01
C PHE A 23 -2.07 2.53 9.02
N GLY A 24 -3.38 2.85 9.08
CA GLY A 24 -3.95 3.83 9.99
C GLY A 24 -3.43 5.24 9.75
N ARG A 25 -3.06 5.55 8.50
CA ARG A 25 -2.57 6.87 8.09
C ARG A 25 -3.68 7.71 7.48
N THR A 26 -3.46 9.01 7.54
CA THR A 26 -4.35 10.04 7.03
C THR A 26 -3.63 10.88 5.99
N ASP A 27 -4.38 11.63 5.19
CA ASP A 27 -3.80 12.52 4.17
C ASP A 27 -2.95 13.66 4.76
N GLU A 28 -2.99 13.85 6.08
CA GLU A 28 -2.14 14.80 6.82
C GLU A 28 -0.75 14.23 7.12
N ASP A 29 -0.55 12.92 6.98
CA ASP A 29 0.74 12.28 7.18
C ASP A 29 1.65 12.52 5.97
N GLU A 30 2.85 13.04 6.21
CA GLU A 30 3.83 13.25 5.15
C GLU A 30 4.41 11.89 4.70
N VAL A 31 4.23 11.58 3.41
CA VAL A 31 4.64 10.32 2.77
C VAL A 31 5.47 10.62 1.53
N TRP A 32 6.59 9.92 1.40
CA TRP A 32 7.47 10.04 0.25
C TRP A 32 7.05 9.06 -0.85
N GLU A 33 7.18 9.44 -2.12
CA GLU A 33 6.88 8.56 -3.26
C GLU A 33 7.68 7.25 -3.22
N THR A 34 8.90 7.31 -2.67
CA THR A 34 9.80 6.16 -2.48
C THR A 34 9.53 5.35 -1.22
N GLU A 35 8.60 5.79 -0.37
CA GLU A 35 8.28 5.09 0.87
C GLU A 35 7.65 3.73 0.57
N GLN A 36 8.15 2.71 1.26
CA GLN A 36 7.79 1.31 1.03
C GLN A 36 6.83 0.81 2.10
N PHE A 37 5.74 0.21 1.66
CA PHE A 37 4.74 -0.44 2.48
C PHE A 37 4.88 -1.95 2.33
N ILE A 38 5.03 -2.64 3.46
CA ILE A 38 5.19 -4.10 3.50
C ILE A 38 3.85 -4.73 3.85
N LEU A 39 3.27 -5.38 2.87
CA LEU A 39 2.00 -6.08 3.00
C LEU A 39 2.25 -7.56 3.30
N THR A 40 1.39 -8.12 4.15
CA THR A 40 1.26 -9.57 4.27
C THR A 40 0.68 -10.15 2.98
N GLU A 41 0.85 -11.45 2.80
CA GLU A 41 0.25 -12.16 1.67
C GLU A 41 -1.28 -12.03 1.63
N GLU A 42 -1.93 -12.02 2.81
CA GLU A 42 -3.37 -11.84 2.92
C GLU A 42 -3.80 -10.43 2.50
N GLN A 43 -3.11 -9.39 2.99
CA GLN A 43 -3.36 -8.00 2.58
C GLN A 43 -3.14 -7.81 1.08
N ALA A 44 -2.07 -8.37 0.53
CA ALA A 44 -1.79 -8.29 -0.89
C ALA A 44 -2.85 -9.01 -1.75
N ARG A 45 -3.42 -10.13 -1.27
CA ARG A 45 -4.58 -10.76 -1.94
C ARG A 45 -5.83 -9.90 -1.85
N GLN A 46 -6.11 -9.29 -0.70
CA GLN A 46 -7.24 -8.36 -0.53
C GLN A 46 -7.16 -7.18 -1.49
N LEU A 47 -5.96 -6.65 -1.73
CA LEU A 47 -5.69 -5.55 -2.66
C LEU A 47 -5.54 -5.99 -4.13
N GLY A 48 -5.76 -7.28 -4.45
CA GLY A 48 -5.62 -7.80 -5.81
C GLY A 48 -4.20 -7.77 -6.37
N LEU A 49 -3.18 -7.60 -5.53
CA LEU A 49 -1.76 -7.63 -5.90
C LEU A 49 -1.25 -9.06 -6.14
N LEU A 50 -1.93 -10.05 -5.58
CA LEU A 50 -1.65 -11.47 -5.77
C LEU A 50 -2.92 -12.20 -6.23
N LYS A 51 -2.75 -13.15 -7.17
CA LYS A 51 -3.81 -14.08 -7.59
C LYS A 51 -3.96 -15.24 -6.63
#